data_AF-A0A4Y2TQN4-F1
#
_entry.id   AF-A0A4Y2TQN4-F1
#
_cell.length_a   1.000
_cell.length_b   1.000
_cell.length_c   1.000
_cell.angle_alpha   90.00
_cell.angle_beta   90.00
_cell.angle_gamma   90.00
#
_symmetry.space_group_name_H-M   'P 1'
#
loop_
_entity.id
_entity.type
_entity.pdbx_description
1 polymer ?
#
loop_
_entity_poly.entity_id
_entity_poly.type
_entity_poly.pdbx_seq_one_letter_code
_entity_poly.pdbx_strand_id
1 'polypeptide(L)'
;MLVDTGANVTLVRTDLAQKLKGNFIYTAPNISLKTATGEKAEIHGKLDAAIECGSRKFQHKIYVADITDPCILGLDFLQKFNFMVDLEKNEIRTGGEEIPLFSASAEDSKLCSVLAKEKTIIPARSECLIQGVPEASGKFRYAVTDFPS
;
A
#
# COMPACT_ATOMS: atom_id res chain seq x y z
N MET A 1 -2.11 -1.56 -1.44
CA MET A 1 -3.24 -1.46 -2.37
C MET A 1 -4.30 -2.39 -1.87
N LEU A 2 -5.52 -1.91 -1.71
CA LEU A 2 -6.66 -2.67 -1.20
C LEU A 2 -7.45 -3.26 -2.39
N VAL A 3 -7.91 -4.50 -2.27
CA VAL A 3 -8.87 -5.10 -3.22
C VAL A 3 -10.25 -5.02 -2.58
N ASP A 4 -11.16 -4.24 -3.16
CA ASP A 4 -12.47 -3.94 -2.56
C ASP A 4 -13.59 -4.20 -3.57
N THR A 5 -14.29 -5.31 -3.41
CA THR A 5 -15.46 -5.66 -4.23
C THR A 5 -16.71 -4.83 -3.88
N GLY A 6 -16.69 -4.11 -2.74
CA GLY A 6 -17.72 -3.15 -2.35
C GLY A 6 -17.54 -1.77 -3.01
N ALA A 7 -16.37 -1.48 -3.58
CA ALA A 7 -16.12 -0.27 -4.35
C ALA A 7 -16.48 -0.47 -5.83
N ASN A 8 -17.41 0.33 -6.37
CA ASN A 8 -17.76 0.27 -7.79
C ASN A 8 -16.66 0.79 -8.73
N VAL A 9 -15.79 1.66 -8.24
CA VAL A 9 -14.76 2.33 -9.04
C VAL A 9 -13.39 2.22 -8.37
N THR A 10 -12.35 2.20 -9.20
CA THR A 10 -10.96 2.14 -8.75
C THR A 10 -10.45 3.53 -8.40
N LEU A 11 -9.85 3.65 -7.22
CA LEU A 11 -9.46 4.92 -6.60
C LEU A 11 -7.98 4.95 -6.25
N VAL A 12 -7.40 6.16 -6.29
CA VAL A 12 -6.06 6.43 -5.80
C VAL A 12 -6.07 7.70 -4.96
N ARG A 13 -5.26 7.71 -3.92
CA ARG A 13 -5.14 8.86 -3.02
C ARG A 13 -4.47 10.04 -3.71
N THR A 14 -4.89 11.25 -3.35
CA THR A 14 -4.44 12.52 -3.95
C THR A 14 -2.92 12.71 -3.92
N ASP A 15 -2.25 12.39 -2.81
CA ASP A 15 -0.79 12.52 -2.67
C ASP A 15 -0.02 11.58 -3.61
N LEU A 16 -0.54 10.37 -3.84
CA LEU A 16 0.04 9.38 -4.74
C LEU A 16 -0.21 9.80 -6.19
N ALA A 17 -1.41 10.28 -6.52
CA ALA A 17 -1.73 10.83 -7.82
C ALA A 17 -0.80 11.99 -8.22
N GLN A 18 -0.49 12.90 -7.28
CA GLN A 18 0.43 14.02 -7.53
C GLN A 18 1.88 13.58 -7.80
N LYS A 19 2.33 12.47 -7.20
CA LYS A 19 3.68 11.91 -7.45
C LYS A 19 3.77 11.24 -8.81
N LEU A 20 2.68 10.67 -9.29
CA LEU A 20 2.58 10.12 -10.63
C LEU A 20 2.52 11.29 -11.61
N LYS A 21 3.67 11.68 -12.17
CA LYS A 21 3.85 12.76 -13.16
C LYS A 21 3.14 12.53 -14.52
N GLY A 22 2.03 11.80 -14.51
CA GLY A 22 1.20 11.52 -15.68
C GLY A 22 0.15 12.59 -15.92
N ASN A 23 -0.65 12.38 -16.97
CA ASN A 23 -1.78 13.23 -17.38
C ASN A 23 -2.92 13.20 -16.34
N PHE A 24 -2.68 13.69 -15.12
CA PHE A 24 -3.74 13.92 -14.15
C PHE A 24 -4.68 14.96 -14.73
N ILE A 25 -5.87 14.51 -15.12
CA ILE A 25 -6.92 15.40 -15.61
C ILE A 25 -7.73 15.78 -14.38
N TYR A 26 -7.50 16.99 -13.89
CA TYR A 26 -8.40 17.61 -12.95
C TYR A 26 -9.77 17.73 -13.61
N THR A 27 -10.78 17.12 -13.02
CA THR A 27 -12.17 17.26 -13.49
C THR A 27 -12.90 18.15 -12.51
N ALA A 28 -13.74 19.06 -13.01
CA ALA A 28 -14.59 19.90 -12.18
C ALA A 28 -15.37 19.04 -11.14
N PRO A 29 -15.61 19.56 -9.92
CA PRO A 29 -16.06 18.81 -8.73
C PRO A 29 -17.49 18.24 -8.79
N ASN A 30 -18.08 18.12 -10.00
CA ASN A 30 -19.47 17.72 -10.20
C ASN A 30 -19.69 16.20 -10.06
N ILE A 31 -18.66 15.44 -9.68
CA ILE A 31 -18.74 14.00 -9.45
C ILE A 31 -18.39 13.75 -7.97
N SER A 32 -19.33 13.14 -7.25
CA SER A 32 -19.11 12.67 -5.88
C SER A 32 -19.41 11.18 -5.80
N LEU A 33 -18.61 10.44 -5.05
CA LEU A 33 -18.92 9.07 -4.66
C LEU A 33 -19.75 9.06 -3.39
N LYS A 34 -20.68 8.10 -3.30
CA LYS A 34 -21.35 7.78 -2.05
C LYS A 34 -20.57 6.65 -1.37
N THR A 35 -20.08 6.88 -0.16
CA THR A 35 -19.37 5.87 0.61
C THR A 35 -20.36 4.87 1.22
N ALA A 36 -19.85 3.77 1.78
CA ALA A 36 -20.67 2.80 2.52
C ALA A 36 -21.37 3.42 3.75
N THR A 37 -20.80 4.48 4.34
CA THR A 37 -21.42 5.25 5.45
C THR A 37 -22.56 6.16 4.96
N GLY A 38 -22.70 6.33 3.64
CA GLY A 38 -23.68 7.21 3.02
C GLY A 38 -23.20 8.65 2.85
N GLU A 39 -21.99 8.96 3.32
CA GLU A 39 -21.34 10.25 3.13
C GLU A 39 -20.93 10.46 1.67
N LYS A 40 -20.71 11.73 1.30
CA LYS A 40 -20.21 12.09 -0.02
C LYS A 40 -18.70 12.27 0.06
N ALA A 41 -17.98 11.53 -0.79
CA ALA A 41 -16.57 11.76 -1.05
C ALA A 41 -16.43 12.49 -2.39
N GLU A 42 -15.72 13.61 -2.41
CA GLU A 42 -15.47 14.36 -3.63
C GLU A 42 -14.40 13.68 -4.49
N ILE A 43 -14.60 13.68 -5.80
CA ILE A 43 -13.61 13.26 -6.77
C ILE A 43 -12.84 14.49 -7.25
N HIS A 44 -11.53 14.49 -7.04
CA HIS A 44 -10.62 15.55 -7.47
C HIS A 44 -10.25 15.47 -8.94
N GLY A 45 -10.38 14.30 -9.55
CA GLY A 45 -9.99 14.10 -10.94
C GLY A 45 -9.96 12.64 -11.34
N LYS A 46 -9.37 12.42 -12.51
CA LYS A 46 -9.10 11.09 -13.06
C LYS A 46 -7.73 11.08 -13.73
N LEU A 47 -7.08 9.92 -13.71
CA LEU A 47 -5.83 9.70 -14.42
C LEU A 47 -5.88 8.34 -15.12
N ASP A 48 -5.32 8.28 -16.32
CA ASP A 48 -5.07 7.00 -16.99
C ASP A 48 -3.68 6.52 -16.56
N ALA A 49 -3.61 5.36 -15.90
CA ALA A 49 -2.36 4.77 -15.43
C ALA A 49 -2.31 3.27 -15.60
N ALA A 50 -1.08 2.76 -15.65
CA ALA A 50 -0.80 1.33 -15.57
C ALA A 50 -0.82 0.91 -14.10
N ILE A 51 -1.73 -0.01 -13.75
CA ILE A 51 -1.70 -0.72 -12.48
C ILE A 51 -0.93 -2.02 -12.70
N GLU A 52 0.10 -2.24 -11.90
CA GLU A 52 0.87 -3.48 -11.92
C GLU A 52 0.30 -4.46 -10.89
N CYS A 53 -0.08 -5.65 -11.36
CA CYS A 53 -0.53 -6.76 -10.52
C CYS A 53 0.26 -8.00 -10.94
N GLY A 54 1.10 -8.52 -10.03
CA GLY A 54 2.06 -9.58 -10.37
C GLY A 54 3.04 -9.08 -11.44
N SER A 55 3.23 -9.87 -12.49
CA SER A 55 4.07 -9.57 -13.64
C SER A 55 3.38 -8.76 -14.74
N ARG A 56 2.09 -8.44 -14.57
CA ARG A 56 1.24 -7.83 -15.60
C ARG A 56 0.93 -6.38 -15.30
N LYS A 57 0.81 -5.60 -16.36
CA LYS A 57 0.42 -4.18 -16.31
C LYS A 57 -0.91 -3.98 -17.01
N PHE A 58 -1.82 -3.29 -16.34
CA PHE A 58 -3.18 -3.06 -16.79
C PHE A 58 -3.44 -1.56 -16.90
N GLN A 59 -3.69 -1.09 -18.12
CA GLN A 59 -4.03 0.32 -18.36
C GLN A 59 -5.48 0.58 -17.96
N HIS A 60 -5.67 1.40 -16.93
CA HIS A 60 -7.00 1.71 -16.40
C HIS A 60 -7.14 3.17 -16.04
N LYS A 61 -8.39 3.64 -16.10
CA LYS A 61 -8.76 4.97 -15.65
C LYS A 61 -9.05 4.91 -14.16
N ILE A 62 -8.31 5.68 -13.38
CA ILE A 62 -8.37 5.69 -11.93
C ILE A 62 -8.91 7.04 -11.48
N TYR A 63 -9.84 7.03 -10.54
CA TYR A 63 -10.37 8.25 -9.92
C TYR A 63 -9.49 8.68 -8.75
N VAL A 64 -9.35 9.99 -8.57
CA VAL A 64 -8.54 10.56 -7.48
C VAL A 64 -9.47 11.14 -6.41
N ALA A 65 -9.27 10.72 -5.17
CA ALA A 65 -10.04 11.16 -4.02
C ALA A 65 -9.19 11.13 -2.74
N ASP A 66 -9.62 11.87 -1.72
CA ASP A 66 -9.01 11.81 -0.39
C ASP A 66 -9.53 10.57 0.37
N ILE A 67 -8.88 9.44 0.12
CA ILE A 67 -9.14 8.15 0.77
C ILE A 67 -8.02 7.79 1.75
N THR A 68 -8.32 6.93 2.73
CA THR A 68 -7.33 6.47 3.71
C THR A 68 -6.28 5.57 3.04
N ASP A 69 -6.73 4.54 2.34
CA ASP A 69 -5.86 3.62 1.60
C ASP A 69 -5.15 4.34 0.45
N PRO A 70 -3.90 3.98 0.14
CA PRO A 70 -3.17 4.62 -0.94
C PRO A 70 -3.81 4.37 -2.32
N CYS A 71 -4.43 3.20 -2.51
CA CYS A 71 -5.13 2.82 -3.73
C CYS A 71 -6.11 1.68 -3.42
N ILE A 72 -7.32 1.78 -3.97
CA ILE A 72 -8.40 0.79 -3.87
C ILE A 72 -8.71 0.30 -5.28
N LEU A 73 -8.57 -1.01 -5.52
CA LEU A 73 -9.03 -1.68 -6.73
C LEU A 73 -10.51 -2.01 -6.58
N GLY A 74 -11.31 -1.31 -7.38
CA GLY A 74 -12.75 -1.48 -7.43
C GLY A 74 -13.19 -2.54 -8.43
N LEU A 75 -14.48 -2.80 -8.41
CA LEU A 75 -15.13 -3.80 -9.25
C LEU A 75 -14.98 -3.51 -10.74
N ASP A 76 -14.93 -2.23 -11.14
CA ASP A 76 -14.70 -1.79 -12.53
C ASP A 76 -13.38 -2.32 -13.11
N PHE A 77 -12.31 -2.33 -12.33
CA PHE A 77 -11.01 -2.88 -12.73
C PHE A 77 -11.04 -4.40 -12.69
N LEU A 78 -11.52 -4.98 -11.59
CA LEU A 78 -11.55 -6.42 -11.39
C LEU A 78 -12.34 -7.13 -12.50
N GLN A 79 -13.53 -6.62 -12.84
CA GLN A 79 -14.37 -7.19 -13.89
C GLN A 79 -13.76 -6.99 -15.28
N LYS A 80 -13.24 -5.80 -15.58
CA LYS A 80 -12.68 -5.46 -16.89
C LYS A 80 -11.51 -6.36 -17.27
N PHE A 81 -10.70 -6.76 -16.29
CA PHE A 81 -9.52 -7.61 -16.49
C PHE A 81 -9.70 -9.04 -15.98
N ASN A 82 -10.95 -9.46 -15.77
CA ASN A 82 -11.35 -10.82 -15.41
C ASN A 82 -10.58 -11.36 -14.19
N PHE A 83 -10.41 -10.53 -13.16
CA PHE A 83 -9.86 -10.98 -11.89
C PHE A 83 -10.84 -11.89 -11.16
N MET A 84 -10.32 -12.98 -10.63
CA MET A 84 -11.02 -13.86 -9.69
C MET A 84 -10.42 -13.67 -8.31
N VAL A 85 -11.27 -13.44 -7.31
CA VAL A 85 -10.84 -13.38 -5.90
C VAL A 85 -11.06 -14.76 -5.30
N ASP A 86 -9.98 -15.46 -4.96
CA ASP A 86 -10.01 -16.76 -4.31
C ASP A 86 -9.67 -16.59 -2.82
N LEU A 87 -10.71 -16.55 -1.98
CA LEU A 87 -10.57 -16.35 -0.54
C LEU A 87 -10.09 -17.62 0.18
N GLU A 88 -10.27 -18.80 -0.41
CA GLU A 88 -9.81 -20.06 0.17
C GLU A 88 -8.28 -20.13 0.10
N LYS A 89 -7.71 -19.73 -1.04
CA LYS A 89 -6.26 -19.63 -1.23
C LYS A 89 -5.66 -18.28 -0.83
N ASN A 90 -6.49 -17.32 -0.46
CA ASN A 90 -6.09 -15.95 -0.13
C ASN A 90 -5.26 -15.29 -1.26
N GLU A 91 -5.80 -15.30 -2.48
CA GLU A 91 -5.14 -14.77 -3.67
C GLU A 91 -6.13 -14.14 -4.67
N ILE A 92 -5.62 -13.33 -5.58
CA ILE A 92 -6.33 -12.90 -6.78
C ILE A 92 -5.70 -13.53 -8.01
N ARG A 93 -6.53 -13.96 -8.96
CA ARG A 93 -6.08 -14.59 -10.20
C ARG A 93 -6.46 -13.77 -11.41
N THR A 94 -5.55 -13.64 -12.37
CA THR A 94 -5.85 -13.08 -13.69
C THR A 94 -4.94 -13.68 -14.75
N GLY A 95 -5.49 -14.02 -15.92
CA GLY A 95 -4.71 -14.51 -17.05
C GLY A 95 -3.81 -15.73 -16.78
N GLY A 96 -4.18 -16.59 -15.82
CA GLY A 96 -3.40 -17.76 -15.39
C GLY A 96 -2.29 -17.47 -14.38
N GLU A 97 -2.19 -16.24 -13.88
CA GLU A 97 -1.27 -15.85 -12.82
C GLU A 97 -2.00 -15.75 -11.48
N GLU A 98 -1.37 -16.25 -10.43
CA GLU A 98 -1.85 -16.23 -9.04
C GLU A 98 -1.06 -15.16 -8.27
N ILE A 99 -1.76 -14.22 -7.65
CA ILE A 99 -1.18 -13.11 -6.91
C ILE A 99 -1.67 -13.19 -5.46
N PRO A 100 -0.82 -13.54 -4.49
CA PRO A 100 -1.23 -13.69 -3.10
C PRO A 100 -1.72 -12.36 -2.52
N LEU A 101 -2.79 -12.41 -1.73
CA LEU A 101 -3.29 -11.28 -0.98
C LEU A 101 -2.52 -11.19 0.34
N PHE A 102 -1.95 -10.01 0.62
CA PHE A 102 -1.32 -9.75 1.90
C PHE A 102 -2.41 -9.38 2.90
N SER A 103 -2.61 -10.21 3.92
CA SER A 103 -3.34 -9.79 5.11
C SER A 103 -2.39 -9.01 6.01
N ALA A 104 -2.93 -8.02 6.75
CA ALA A 104 -2.21 -7.43 7.87
C ALA A 104 -2.16 -8.44 9.04
N SER A 105 -1.75 -9.69 8.81
CA SER A 105 -1.27 -10.51 9.91
C SER A 105 0.05 -9.88 10.35
N ALA A 106 0.28 -9.84 11.66
CA ALA A 106 1.50 -9.34 12.29
C ALA A 106 2.74 -10.22 11.99
N GLU A 107 2.82 -10.83 10.81
CA GLU A 107 3.86 -11.80 10.43
C GLU A 107 5.00 -11.18 9.61
N ASP A 108 4.86 -9.91 9.19
CA ASP A 108 5.97 -9.13 8.62
C ASP A 108 6.75 -8.30 9.65
N SER A 109 6.38 -8.33 10.93
CA SER A 109 7.37 -8.02 11.96
C SER A 109 8.30 -9.22 12.10
N LYS A 110 9.26 -9.34 11.18
CA LYS A 110 10.46 -10.14 11.43
C LYS A 110 11.16 -9.53 12.64
N LEU A 111 10.77 -9.98 13.82
CA LEU A 111 11.44 -9.67 15.07
C LEU A 111 12.85 -10.26 14.95
N CYS A 112 13.84 -9.38 14.98
CA CYS A 112 15.24 -9.77 15.00
C CYS A 112 15.82 -9.31 16.32
N SER A 113 16.32 -10.24 17.12
CA SER A 113 17.20 -9.88 18.23
C SER A 113 18.45 -9.22 17.65
N VAL A 114 18.92 -8.14 18.28
CA VAL A 114 20.18 -7.49 17.93
C VAL A 114 21.13 -7.68 19.10
N LEU A 115 22.30 -8.24 18.84
CA LEU A 115 23.36 -8.40 19.81
C LEU A 115 24.32 -7.21 19.71
N ALA A 116 24.80 -6.70 20.85
CA ALA A 116 25.89 -5.75 20.84
C ALA A 116 27.14 -6.44 20.25
N LYS A 117 27.78 -5.80 19.28
CA LYS A 117 28.99 -6.36 18.63
C LYS A 117 30.11 -6.59 19.63
N GLU A 118 30.21 -5.71 20.63
CA GLU A 118 31.25 -5.69 21.63
C GLU A 118 30.67 -5.33 23.00
N LYS A 119 31.38 -5.71 24.07
CA LYS A 119 30.99 -5.34 25.44
C LYS A 119 31.24 -3.85 25.65
N THR A 120 30.19 -3.09 25.94
CA THR A 120 30.28 -1.66 26.23
C THR A 120 29.82 -1.38 27.67
N ILE A 121 30.56 -0.55 28.40
CA ILE A 121 30.14 -0.02 29.70
C ILE A 121 29.40 1.29 29.44
N ILE A 122 28.13 1.38 29.86
CA ILE A 122 27.33 2.61 29.78
C ILE A 122 27.29 3.23 31.17
N PRO A 123 27.92 4.38 31.41
CA PRO A 123 27.87 5.08 32.69
C PRO A 123 26.43 5.43 33.12
N ALA A 124 26.22 5.57 34.42
CA ALA A 124 24.94 6.04 34.94
C ALA A 124 24.60 7.42 34.35
N ARG A 125 23.34 7.61 33.93
CA ARG A 125 22.81 8.87 33.35
C ARG A 125 23.50 9.29 32.04
N SER A 126 23.83 8.34 31.18
CA SER A 126 24.40 8.60 29.84
C SER A 126 23.68 7.80 28.75
N GLU A 127 23.80 8.26 27.51
CA GLU A 127 23.34 7.56 26.30
C GLU A 127 24.52 7.41 25.34
N CYS A 128 24.64 6.26 24.68
CA CYS A 128 25.67 6.04 23.66
C CYS A 128 25.14 5.20 22.50
N LEU A 129 25.53 5.57 21.28
CA LEU A 129 25.30 4.77 20.08
C LEU A 129 26.35 3.66 20.01
N ILE A 130 25.90 2.41 19.96
CA ILE A 130 26.76 1.23 19.81
C ILE A 130 26.37 0.43 18.57
N GLN A 131 27.33 -0.31 18.01
CA GLN A 131 27.05 -1.19 16.87
C GLN A 131 26.33 -2.46 17.33
N GLY A 132 25.16 -2.70 16.74
CA GLY A 132 24.42 -3.95 16.87
C GLY A 132 24.61 -4.86 15.66
N VAL A 133 24.54 -6.17 15.87
CA VAL A 133 24.52 -7.19 14.81
C VAL A 133 23.22 -8.00 14.95
N PRO A 134 22.44 -8.20 13.87
CA PRO A 134 21.25 -9.04 13.92
C PRO A 134 21.61 -10.51 14.20
N GLU A 135 20.84 -11.17 15.06
CA GLU A 135 21.03 -12.59 15.41
C GLU A 135 20.69 -13.55 14.26
N ALA A 136 19.75 -13.17 13.38
CA ALA A 136 19.40 -13.96 12.21
C ALA A 136 20.14 -13.50 10.94
N SER A 137 20.50 -14.46 10.08
CA SER A 137 21.06 -14.19 8.76
C SER A 137 19.94 -13.79 7.78
N GLY A 138 19.77 -12.48 7.58
CA GLY A 138 18.75 -11.95 6.67
C GLY A 138 18.92 -10.47 6.36
N LYS A 139 18.36 -10.01 5.23
CA LYS A 139 18.20 -8.58 4.96
C LYS A 139 16.99 -8.07 5.73
N PHE A 140 17.23 -7.30 6.79
CA PHE A 140 16.19 -6.59 7.52
C PHE A 140 16.02 -5.18 6.95
N ARG A 141 14.76 -4.75 6.80
CA ARG A 141 14.42 -3.33 6.62
C ARG A 141 13.97 -2.83 7.98
N TYR A 142 14.70 -1.88 8.56
CA TYR A 142 14.32 -1.22 9.79
C TYR A 142 13.98 0.25 9.49
N ALA A 143 12.97 0.78 10.18
CA ALA A 143 12.73 2.20 10.24
C ALA A 143 13.54 2.77 11.41
N VAL A 144 14.42 3.73 11.14
CA VAL A 144 15.07 4.51 12.19
C VAL A 144 14.05 5.56 12.62
N THR A 145 13.57 5.48 13.86
CA THR A 145 12.86 6.60 14.48
C THR A 145 13.90 7.53 15.08
N ASP A 146 14.25 8.58 14.35
CA ASP A 146 15.03 9.67 14.91
C ASP A 146 14.16 10.36 15.98
N PHE A 147 14.57 10.27 17.24
CA PHE A 147 13.98 11.08 18.30
C PHE A 147 14.64 12.46 18.26
N PRO A 148 13.88 13.56 18.14
CA PRO A 148 14.46 14.89 18.28
C PRO A 148 14.97 15.07 19.71
N SER A 149 16.18 15.62 19.82
CA SER A 149 16.79 16.05 21.08
C SER A 149 16.03 17.19 21.74
#